data_AF-A0AA42VIE4-F1
#
_entry.id   AF-A0AA42VIE4-F1
#
_cell.length_a   1.000
_cell.length_b   1.000
_cell.length_c   1.000
_cell.angle_alpha   90.00
_cell.angle_beta   90.00
_cell.angle_gamma   90.00
#
_symmetry.space_group_name_H-M   'P 1'
#
loop_
_entity.id
_entity.type
_entity.pdbx_description
1 polymer ?
#
loop_
_entity_poly.entity_id
_entity_poly.type
_entity_poly.pdbx_seq_one_letter_code
_entity_poly.pdbx_strand_id
1 'polypeptide(L)'
;MNLEILEKWCQDGITMLSSPDDTPNLVELRRKLVAHFSRSPKLYELASDISEDLSDLPEDARRIAREYLISTYGFSFEFFMDRASAKARAILKRGRVRNKADFRVLSDFLTDNVIDEGVARVAEKLLDDYSKDLK
;
A
#
# COMPACT_ATOMS: atom_id res chain seq x y z
N MET A 1 -1.21 -4.73 7.12
CA MET A 1 -1.71 -5.16 5.80
C MET A 1 -1.18 -6.56 5.50
N ASN A 2 -2.00 -7.43 4.89
CA ASN A 2 -1.57 -8.80 4.54
C ASN A 2 -0.49 -8.74 3.43
N LEU A 3 0.63 -9.44 3.63
CA LEU A 3 1.74 -9.45 2.67
C LEU A 3 1.37 -10.11 1.34
N GLU A 4 0.51 -11.14 1.36
CA GLU A 4 0.03 -11.79 0.15
C GLU A 4 -0.83 -10.83 -0.69
N ILE A 5 -1.62 -9.98 -0.02
CA ILE A 5 -2.41 -8.94 -0.70
C ILE A 5 -1.49 -7.90 -1.32
N LEU A 6 -0.45 -7.47 -0.59
CA LEU A 6 0.52 -6.49 -1.09
C LEU A 6 1.34 -7.06 -2.27
N GLU A 7 1.69 -8.33 -2.25
CA GLU A 7 2.42 -8.99 -3.34
C GLU A 7 1.58 -9.03 -4.62
N LYS A 8 0.31 -9.43 -4.53
CA LYS A 8 -0.63 -9.42 -5.66
C LYS A 8 -0.88 -8.01 -6.18
N TRP A 9 -1.00 -7.04 -5.26
CA TRP A 9 -1.09 -5.63 -5.63
C TRP A 9 0.12 -5.18 -6.46
N CYS A 10 1.34 -5.59 -6.08
CA CYS A 10 2.55 -5.27 -6.86
C CYS A 10 2.56 -5.96 -8.23
N GLN A 11 2.13 -7.22 -8.31
CA GLN A 11 2.01 -7.96 -9.57
C GLN A 11 1.07 -7.27 -10.56
N ASP A 12 -0.10 -6.85 -10.08
CA ASP A 12 -1.10 -6.18 -10.91
C ASP A 12 -0.65 -4.77 -11.30
N GLY A 13 -0.03 -4.03 -10.38
CA GLY A 13 0.56 -2.72 -10.69
C GLY A 13 1.60 -2.79 -11.79
N ILE A 14 2.52 -3.76 -11.74
CA ILE A 14 3.49 -4.01 -12.83
C ILE A 14 2.79 -4.37 -14.14
N THR A 15 1.72 -5.15 -14.07
CA THR A 15 0.94 -5.53 -15.26
C THR A 15 0.27 -4.32 -15.90
N MET A 16 -0.26 -3.39 -15.10
CA MET A 16 -0.87 -2.15 -15.59
C MET A 16 0.15 -1.20 -16.22
N LEU A 17 1.40 -1.22 -15.74
CA LEU A 17 2.49 -0.45 -16.32
C LEU A 17 3.04 -1.07 -17.62
N SER A 18 2.67 -2.31 -17.93
CA SER A 18 3.23 -3.03 -19.08
C SER A 18 2.67 -2.50 -20.41
N SER A 19 3.53 -1.91 -21.22
CA SER A 19 3.32 -1.63 -22.65
C SER A 19 3.84 -2.82 -23.48
N PRO A 20 3.32 -3.07 -24.69
CA PRO A 20 3.86 -4.10 -25.60
C PRO A 20 5.37 -4.00 -25.86
N ASP A 21 5.98 -2.81 -25.71
CA ASP A 21 7.43 -2.62 -25.69
C ASP A 21 7.92 -2.56 -24.24
N ASP A 22 8.37 -3.69 -23.69
CA ASP A 22 8.89 -3.81 -22.32
C ASP A 22 10.06 -2.83 -22.12
N THR A 23 9.81 -1.72 -21.42
CA THR A 23 10.83 -0.73 -21.09
C THR A 23 11.77 -1.28 -19.99
N PRO A 24 13.05 -0.87 -19.97
CA PRO A 24 14.02 -1.37 -18.97
C PRO A 24 13.56 -1.26 -17.50
N ASN A 25 12.75 -0.25 -17.17
CA ASN A 25 12.19 -0.05 -15.83
C ASN A 25 11.26 -1.21 -15.42
N LEU A 26 10.39 -1.69 -16.32
CA LEU A 26 9.49 -2.81 -16.04
C LEU A 26 10.24 -4.11 -15.76
N VAL A 27 11.36 -4.33 -16.46
CA VAL A 27 12.23 -5.48 -16.23
C VAL A 27 12.85 -5.41 -14.83
N GLU A 28 13.21 -4.21 -14.37
CA GLU A 28 13.72 -4.00 -13.01
C GLU A 28 12.65 -4.27 -11.95
N LEU A 29 11.43 -3.74 -12.11
CA LEU A 29 10.32 -3.99 -11.19
C LEU A 29 9.97 -5.48 -11.09
N ARG A 30 9.91 -6.19 -12.23
CA ARG A 30 9.71 -7.65 -12.27
C ARG A 30 10.83 -8.40 -11.56
N ARG A 31 12.09 -7.99 -11.74
CA ARG A 31 13.24 -8.57 -11.02
C ARG A 31 13.14 -8.34 -9.51
N LYS A 32 12.80 -7.12 -9.07
CA LYS A 32 12.56 -6.80 -7.67
C LYS A 32 11.47 -7.69 -7.09
N LEU A 33 10.34 -7.82 -7.77
CA LEU A 33 9.23 -8.69 -7.36
C LEU A 33 9.68 -10.14 -7.15
N VAL A 34 10.37 -10.75 -8.12
CA VAL A 34 10.91 -12.12 -8.02
C VAL A 34 11.90 -12.24 -6.86
N ALA A 35 12.77 -11.24 -6.67
CA ALA A 35 13.74 -11.22 -5.58
C ALA A 35 13.11 -11.00 -4.19
N HIS A 36 11.84 -10.61 -4.11
CA HIS A 36 11.14 -10.25 -2.87
C HIS A 36 10.21 -11.35 -2.33
N PHE A 37 10.19 -12.53 -2.95
CA PHE A 37 9.38 -13.72 -2.61
C PHE A 37 9.51 -14.27 -1.16
N SER A 38 10.10 -13.54 -0.22
CA SER A 38 10.20 -13.97 1.19
C SER A 38 10.38 -12.83 2.22
N ARG A 39 10.34 -11.53 1.87
CA ARG A 39 10.74 -10.44 2.81
C ARG A 39 9.85 -9.19 2.78
N SER A 40 9.05 -9.03 3.83
CA SER A 40 8.12 -7.90 4.11
C SER A 40 8.67 -6.48 3.88
N PRO A 41 9.88 -6.10 4.33
CA PRO A 41 10.32 -4.72 4.21
C PRO A 41 10.48 -4.23 2.77
N LYS A 42 10.89 -5.13 1.87
CA LYS A 42 11.20 -4.84 0.46
C LYS A 42 9.98 -4.80 -0.44
N LEU A 43 8.90 -5.49 -0.08
CA LEU A 43 7.62 -5.41 -0.81
C LEU A 43 6.99 -4.01 -0.71
N TYR A 44 7.14 -3.33 0.43
CA TYR A 44 6.66 -1.94 0.55
C TYR A 44 7.50 -0.94 -0.22
N GLU A 45 8.81 -1.19 -0.36
CA GLU A 45 9.69 -0.36 -1.21
C GLU A 45 9.29 -0.54 -2.67
N LEU A 46 9.11 -1.80 -3.12
CA LEU A 46 8.60 -2.09 -4.45
C LEU A 46 7.22 -1.46 -4.71
N ALA A 47 6.30 -1.52 -3.74
CA ALA A 47 5.00 -0.87 -3.87
C ALA A 47 5.13 0.66 -4.01
N SER A 48 6.11 1.27 -3.34
CA SER A 48 6.40 2.70 -3.49
C SER A 48 6.93 3.02 -4.89
N ASP A 49 7.89 2.23 -5.39
CA ASP A 49 8.45 2.39 -6.74
C ASP A 49 7.34 2.27 -7.80
N ILE A 50 6.50 1.24 -7.70
CA ILE A 50 5.35 1.03 -8.59
C ILE A 50 4.35 2.19 -8.49
N SER A 51 4.12 2.70 -7.29
CA SER A 51 3.20 3.81 -7.08
C SER A 51 3.63 5.09 -7.78
N GLU A 52 4.93 5.39 -7.77
CA GLU A 52 5.49 6.55 -8.49
C GLU A 52 5.24 6.39 -9.99
N ASP A 53 5.57 5.22 -10.55
CA ASP A 53 5.36 4.94 -11.98
C ASP A 53 3.88 4.98 -12.39
N LEU A 54 2.97 4.46 -11.55
CA LEU A 54 1.52 4.52 -11.79
C LEU A 54 0.98 5.94 -11.75
N SER A 55 1.59 6.82 -10.95
CA SER A 55 1.17 8.21 -10.81
C SER A 55 1.52 9.07 -12.04
N ASP A 56 2.55 8.66 -12.77
CA ASP A 56 3.04 9.30 -14.00
C ASP A 56 2.28 8.86 -15.27
N LEU A 57 1.37 7.89 -15.15
CA LEU A 57 0.50 7.49 -16.25
C LEU A 57 -0.41 8.64 -16.73
N PRO A 58 -0.81 8.64 -18.02
CA PRO A 58 -1.86 9.54 -18.51
C PRO A 58 -3.14 9.44 -17.67
N GLU A 59 -3.88 10.53 -17.54
CA GLU A 59 -5.01 10.66 -16.61
C GLU A 59 -6.01 9.49 -16.70
N ASP A 60 -6.39 9.08 -17.91
CA ASP A 60 -7.31 7.96 -18.13
C ASP A 60 -6.74 6.64 -17.63
N ALA A 61 -5.48 6.32 -17.97
CA ALA A 61 -4.82 5.10 -17.54
C ALA A 61 -4.59 5.09 -16.02
N ARG A 62 -4.20 6.24 -15.45
CA ARG A 62 -4.04 6.43 -14.01
C ARG A 62 -5.36 6.23 -13.27
N ARG A 63 -6.47 6.76 -13.80
CA ARG A 63 -7.81 6.57 -13.22
C ARG A 63 -8.22 5.11 -13.25
N ILE A 64 -8.03 4.41 -14.37
CA ILE A 64 -8.33 2.98 -14.50
C ILE A 64 -7.52 2.16 -13.48
N ALA A 65 -6.21 2.42 -13.37
CA ALA A 65 -5.35 1.75 -12.40
C ALA A 65 -5.83 2.00 -10.96
N ARG A 66 -6.16 3.25 -10.62
CA ARG A 66 -6.67 3.64 -9.30
C ARG A 66 -7.95 2.89 -8.96
N GLU A 67 -8.95 2.94 -9.84
CA GLU A 67 -10.25 2.30 -9.65
C GLU A 67 -10.11 0.79 -9.49
N TYR A 68 -9.29 0.14 -10.32
CA TYR A 68 -9.02 -1.29 -10.21
C TYR A 68 -8.42 -1.65 -8.84
N LEU A 69 -7.35 -0.98 -8.43
CA LEU A 69 -6.61 -1.32 -7.21
C LEU A 69 -7.47 -1.10 -5.96
N ILE A 70 -8.27 -0.03 -5.93
CA ILE A 70 -9.25 0.20 -4.86
C ILE A 70 -10.30 -0.92 -4.85
N SER A 71 -10.89 -1.25 -6.01
CA SER A 71 -11.96 -2.26 -6.06
C SER A 71 -11.50 -3.66 -5.67
N THR A 72 -10.25 -4.01 -5.98
CA THR A 72 -9.71 -5.37 -5.79
C THR A 72 -9.02 -5.53 -4.44
N TYR A 73 -8.27 -4.52 -4.01
CA TYR A 73 -7.41 -4.60 -2.83
C TYR A 73 -7.83 -3.66 -1.70
N GLY A 74 -8.74 -2.73 -1.97
CA GLY A 74 -9.22 -1.74 -1.01
C GLY A 74 -8.27 -0.58 -0.78
N PHE A 75 -7.23 -0.43 -1.62
CA PHE A 75 -6.30 0.71 -1.57
C PHE A 75 -5.61 0.97 -2.92
N SER A 76 -5.34 2.24 -3.19
CA SER A 76 -4.70 2.73 -4.42
C SER A 76 -3.19 2.94 -4.26
N PHE A 77 -2.52 3.32 -5.34
CA PHE A 77 -1.11 3.72 -5.31
C PHE A 77 -0.86 5.03 -4.53
N GLU A 78 -1.87 5.90 -4.41
CA GLU A 78 -1.80 7.17 -3.67
C GLU A 78 -1.48 6.95 -2.19
N PHE A 79 -1.96 5.83 -1.64
CA PHE A 79 -1.66 5.42 -0.27
C PHE A 79 -0.16 5.42 0.01
N PHE A 80 0.68 4.94 -0.92
CA PHE A 80 2.14 4.86 -0.70
C PHE A 80 2.84 6.21 -0.87
N MET A 81 2.26 7.12 -1.66
CA MET A 81 2.85 8.43 -1.98
C MET A 81 2.56 9.50 -0.93
N ASP A 82 1.43 9.41 -0.21
CA ASP A 82 1.04 10.48 0.70
C ASP A 82 2.03 10.65 1.87
N ARG A 83 2.71 11.79 1.95
CA ARG A 83 3.68 12.06 3.02
C ARG A 83 3.00 12.25 4.38
N ALA A 84 1.76 12.75 4.43
CA ALA A 84 1.03 12.94 5.68
C ALA A 84 0.79 11.58 6.38
N SER A 85 0.49 10.55 5.58
CA SER A 85 0.23 9.20 6.08
C SER A 85 1.47 8.35 6.33
N ALA A 86 2.70 8.87 6.15
CA ALA A 86 3.93 8.06 6.28
C ALA A 86 4.08 7.37 7.64
N LYS A 87 3.69 8.05 8.74
CA LYS A 87 3.72 7.47 10.08
C LYS A 87 2.67 6.38 10.27
N ALA A 88 1.45 6.60 9.78
CA ALA A 88 0.37 5.60 9.81
C ALA A 88 0.77 4.36 8.98
N ARG A 89 1.32 4.57 7.78
CA ARG A 89 1.88 3.50 6.94
C ARG A 89 2.94 2.67 7.64
N ALA A 90 3.88 3.30 8.35
CA ALA A 90 4.91 2.56 9.08
C ALA A 90 4.30 1.63 10.15
N ILE A 91 3.20 2.04 10.78
CA ILE A 91 2.46 1.23 11.75
C ILE A 91 1.70 0.09 11.04
N LEU A 92 0.99 0.40 9.95
CA LEU A 92 0.26 -0.59 9.14
C LEU A 92 1.18 -1.65 8.52
N LYS A 93 2.38 -1.24 8.10
CA LYS A 93 3.47 -2.11 7.62
C LYS A 93 3.93 -3.08 8.69
N ARG A 94 4.06 -2.59 9.91
CA ARG A 94 4.47 -3.41 11.05
C ARG A 94 3.36 -4.37 11.51
N GLY A 95 2.10 -4.05 11.25
CA GLY A 95 0.96 -4.90 11.59
C GLY A 95 0.66 -5.03 13.08
N ARG A 96 1.17 -4.09 13.91
CA ARG A 96 0.82 -4.00 15.34
C ARG A 96 1.02 -2.60 15.91
N VAL A 97 0.12 -2.19 16.80
CA VAL A 97 0.24 -0.99 17.65
C VAL A 97 1.05 -1.36 18.89
N ARG A 98 2.15 -0.65 19.19
CA ARG A 98 3.02 -1.00 20.32
C ARG A 98 2.72 -0.21 21.58
N ASN A 99 2.15 0.98 21.43
CA ASN A 99 1.99 1.93 22.52
C ASN A 99 0.89 2.95 22.19
N LYS A 100 0.56 3.78 23.18
CA LYS A 100 -0.45 4.84 23.06
C LYS A 100 -0.14 5.88 21.99
N ALA A 101 1.14 6.11 21.65
CA ALA A 101 1.49 7.05 20.58
C ALA A 101 1.17 6.47 19.20
N ASP A 102 1.49 5.19 18.96
CA ASP A 102 1.10 4.47 17.75
C ASP A 102 -0.44 4.44 17.61
N PHE A 103 -1.17 4.24 18.71
CA PHE A 103 -2.63 4.26 18.74
C PHE A 103 -3.17 5.61 18.27
N ARG A 104 -2.69 6.73 18.85
CA ARG A 104 -3.11 8.08 18.47
C ARG A 104 -2.86 8.37 17.00
N VAL A 105 -1.69 8.01 16.48
CA VAL A 105 -1.37 8.21 15.06
C VAL A 105 -2.35 7.50 14.14
N LEU A 106 -2.75 6.26 14.46
CA LEU A 106 -3.74 5.53 13.67
C LEU A 106 -5.16 6.07 13.84
N SER A 107 -5.54 6.54 15.04
CA SER A 107 -6.83 7.19 15.27
C SER A 107 -6.93 8.52 14.50
N ASP A 108 -5.91 9.36 14.57
CA ASP A 108 -5.85 10.64 13.84
C ASP A 108 -5.88 10.40 12.34
N PHE A 109 -5.15 9.38 11.86
CA PHE A 109 -5.22 8.93 10.48
C PHE A 109 -6.66 8.64 10.09
N LEU A 110 -7.39 7.77 10.81
CA LEU A 110 -8.79 7.43 10.51
C LEU A 110 -9.79 8.62 10.53
N THR A 111 -9.43 9.75 11.13
CA THR A 111 -10.28 10.95 11.09
C THR A 111 -10.15 11.76 9.79
N ASP A 112 -9.21 11.39 8.91
CA ASP A 112 -9.07 11.99 7.59
C ASP A 112 -10.09 11.41 6.59
N ASN A 113 -10.77 12.29 5.85
CA ASN A 113 -11.86 11.93 4.95
C ASN A 113 -11.38 11.33 3.61
N VAL A 114 -10.08 11.26 3.36
CA VAL A 114 -9.51 10.86 2.05
C VAL A 114 -8.93 9.43 2.07
N ILE A 115 -9.25 8.63 3.08
CA ILE A 115 -8.65 7.30 3.24
C ILE A 115 -9.42 6.23 2.48
N ASP A 116 -8.67 5.42 1.73
CA ASP A 116 -9.19 4.22 1.07
C ASP A 116 -9.78 3.23 2.11
N GLU A 117 -11.01 2.76 1.88
CA GLU A 117 -11.80 1.99 2.84
C GLU A 117 -11.10 0.72 3.34
N GLY A 118 -10.34 0.03 2.47
CA GLY A 118 -9.58 -1.16 2.87
C GLY A 118 -8.44 -0.83 3.85
N VAL A 119 -7.79 0.32 3.70
CA VAL A 119 -6.77 0.79 4.64
C VAL A 119 -7.41 1.15 5.98
N ALA A 120 -8.56 1.81 5.95
CA ALA A 120 -9.31 2.17 7.16
C ALA A 120 -9.65 0.92 7.98
N ARG A 121 -10.23 -0.11 7.35
CA ARG A 121 -10.56 -1.38 8.02
C ARG A 121 -9.35 -2.06 8.66
N VAL A 122 -8.18 -2.01 8.00
CA VAL A 122 -6.94 -2.57 8.57
C VAL A 122 -6.48 -1.75 9.78
N ALA A 123 -6.57 -0.42 9.73
CA ALA A 123 -6.22 0.45 10.84
C ALA A 123 -7.15 0.23 12.05
N GLU A 124 -8.46 0.17 11.83
CA GLU A 124 -9.48 -0.11 12.84
C GLU A 124 -9.19 -1.44 13.56
N LYS A 125 -8.93 -2.50 12.79
CA LYS A 125 -8.59 -3.81 13.37
C LYS A 125 -7.38 -3.75 14.31
N LEU A 126 -6.32 -3.01 13.93
CA LEU A 126 -5.13 -2.88 14.77
C LEU A 126 -5.39 -2.09 16.06
N LEU A 127 -6.28 -1.09 16.01
CA LEU A 127 -6.69 -0.33 17.20
C LEU A 127 -7.52 -1.20 18.15
N ASP A 128 -8.44 -2.01 17.60
CA ASP A 128 -9.27 -2.95 18.35
C ASP A 128 -8.42 -4.02 19.05
N ASP A 129 -7.48 -4.64 18.32
CA ASP A 129 -6.60 -5.67 18.86
C ASP A 129 -5.75 -5.12 20.03
N TYR A 130 -5.17 -3.92 19.88
CA TYR A 130 -4.44 -3.27 20.98
C TYR A 130 -5.33 -2.93 22.18
N SER A 131 -6.58 -2.54 21.95
CA SER A 131 -7.52 -2.21 23.02
C SER A 131 -7.95 -3.44 23.83
N LYS A 132 -7.97 -4.62 23.21
CA LYS A 132 -8.24 -5.90 23.89
C LYS A 132 -7.05 -6.32 24.76
N ASP A 133 -5.82 -6.11 24.28
CA ASP A 133 -4.60 -6.44 25.01
C ASP A 133 -4.37 -5.59 26.28
N LEU A 134 -5.10 -4.47 26.42
CA LEU A 134 -5.06 -3.59 27.59
C LEU A 134 -6.07 -3.94 28.69
N LYS A 135 -6.97 -4.92 28.46
CA LYS A 135 -7.97 -5.40 29.42
C LYS A 135 -7.47 -6.64 30.15
#